data_AF-A0A961XMB3-F1
#
_entry.id   AF-A0A961XMB3-F1
#
_cell.length_a   1.000
_cell.length_b   1.000
_cell.length_c   1.000
_cell.angle_alpha   90.00
_cell.angle_beta   90.00
_cell.angle_gamma   90.00
#
_symmetry.space_group_name_H-M   'P 1'
#
loop_
_entity.id
_entity.type
_entity.pdbx_description
1 polymer ?
#
loop_
_entity_poly.entity_id
_entity_poly.type
_entity_poly.pdbx_seq_one_letter_code
_entity_poly.pdbx_strand_id
1 'polypeptide(L)' 'MATTANSFSGFFTATLEESDPEIFRSIRDELGRQRHEIELIASENIVSRAVLEAQGSIMTNKYAEGYPGKRYYGG' A
#
# COMPACT_ATOMS: atom_id res chain seq x y z
N MET A 1 -30.21 -8.53 24.38
CA MET A 1 -29.98 -7.77 23.14
C MET A 1 -28.59 -7.17 23.24
N ALA A 2 -27.58 -7.81 22.65
CA ALA A 2 -26.21 -7.30 22.69
C ALA A 2 -26.07 -6.24 21.60
N THR A 3 -25.78 -5.02 22.03
CA THR A 3 -25.51 -3.86 21.18
C THR A 3 -24.25 -4.16 20.36
N THR A 4 -24.39 -4.41 19.07
CA THR A 4 -23.29 -4.45 18.10
C THR A 4 -22.69 -3.05 17.99
N ALA A 5 -21.72 -2.75 18.87
CA ALA A 5 -20.91 -1.56 18.75
C ALA A 5 -20.13 -1.63 17.43
N ASN A 6 -20.24 -0.56 16.65
CA ASN A 6 -19.69 -0.39 15.31
C ASN A 6 -18.15 -0.60 15.30
N SER A 7 -17.68 -1.80 14.95
CA SER A 7 -16.26 -2.21 15.08
C SER A 7 -15.37 -1.86 13.87
N PHE A 8 -15.66 -0.75 13.18
CA PHE A 8 -14.81 -0.23 12.10
C PHE A 8 -14.05 1.04 12.52
N SER A 9 -14.04 1.37 13.82
CA SER A 9 -13.32 2.52 14.34
C SER A 9 -11.85 2.48 13.91
N GLY A 10 -11.42 3.47 13.13
CA GLY A 10 -10.05 3.60 12.66
C GLY A 10 -9.69 2.81 11.40
N PHE A 11 -10.53 1.89 10.90
CA PHE A 11 -10.16 1.05 9.74
C PHE A 11 -9.74 1.85 8.49
N PHE A 12 -10.40 2.98 8.22
CA PHE A 12 -10.13 3.80 7.04
C PHE A 12 -9.12 4.94 7.28
N THR A 13 -8.75 5.21 8.54
CA THR A 13 -7.99 6.41 8.91
C THR A 13 -6.71 6.11 9.67
N ALA A 14 -6.62 4.95 10.31
CA ALA A 14 -5.41 4.52 10.99
C ALA A 14 -4.29 4.32 9.98
N THR A 15 -3.11 4.78 10.35
CA THR A 15 -1.88 4.53 9.61
C THR A 15 -1.44 3.08 9.76
N LEU A 16 -0.49 2.65 8.94
CA LEU A 16 0.12 1.32 9.09
C LEU A 16 0.82 1.18 10.44
N GLU A 17 1.47 2.24 10.95
CA GLU A 17 2.13 2.21 12.27
C GLU A 17 1.13 1.98 13.41
N GLU A 18 -0.04 2.60 13.34
CA GLU A 18 -1.10 2.42 14.34
C GLU A 18 -1.80 1.06 14.22
N SER A 19 -1.98 0.56 13.00
CA SER A 19 -2.71 -0.69 12.73
C SER A 19 -1.83 -1.93 12.92
N ASP A 20 -0.57 -1.86 12.49
CA ASP A 20 0.42 -2.94 12.52
C ASP A 20 1.86 -2.38 12.70
N PRO A 21 2.25 -2.06 13.95
CA PRO A 21 3.56 -1.50 14.24
C PRO A 21 4.72 -2.45 13.94
N GLU A 22 4.48 -3.77 13.91
CA GLU A 22 5.52 -4.76 13.62
C GLU A 22 5.90 -4.76 12.14
N ILE A 23 4.89 -4.74 11.25
CA ILE A 23 5.12 -4.61 9.81
C ILE A 23 5.69 -3.24 9.48
N PHE A 24 5.18 -2.16 10.09
CA PHE A 24 5.75 -0.83 9.91
C PHE A 24 7.23 -0.79 10.24
N ARG A 25 7.63 -1.33 11.40
CA ARG A 25 9.04 -1.41 11.81
C ARG A 25 9.88 -2.18 10.79
N SER A 26 9.40 -3.34 10.33
CA SER A 26 10.12 -4.17 9.35
C SER A 26 10.37 -3.42 8.03
N ILE A 27 9.40 -2.63 7.55
CA ILE A 27 9.57 -1.79 6.35
C ILE A 27 10.61 -0.68 6.59
N ARG A 28 10.61 -0.09 7.79
CA ARG A 28 11.58 0.96 8.16
C ARG A 28 13.01 0.42 8.26
N ASP A 29 13.16 -0.78 8.79
CA ASP A 29 14.46 -1.47 8.88
C ASP A 29 15.00 -1.80 7.47
N GLU A 30 14.16 -2.27 6.55
CA GLU A 30 14.55 -2.51 5.16
C GLU A 30 14.91 -1.22 4.41
N LEU A 31 14.17 -0.12 4.62
CA LEU A 31 14.56 1.19 4.10
C LEU A 31 15.93 1.62 4.66
N GLY A 32 16.21 1.29 5.91
CA GLY A 32 17.53 1.44 6.52
C GLY A 32 18.58 0.67 5.74
N ARG A 33 18.38 -0.64 5.52
CA ARG A 33 19.30 -1.51 4.77
C ARG A 33 19.63 -0.95 3.38
N GLN A 34 18.61 -0.65 2.57
CA GLN A 34 18.77 -0.14 1.20
C GLN A 34 19.53 1.20 1.12
N ARG A 35 19.52 2.00 2.20
CA ARG A 35 20.23 3.29 2.25
C ARG A 35 21.69 3.18 2.64
N HIS A 36 22.09 2.10 3.30
CA HIS A 36 23.42 1.94 3.88
C HIS A 36 24.26 0.87 3.18
N GLU A 37 23.65 0.06 2.30
CA GLU A 37 24.33 -0.98 1.52
C GLU A 37 24.50 -0.56 0.05
N ILE A 38 25.44 -1.21 -0.63
CA ILE A 38 25.61 -1.08 -2.08
C ILE A 38 24.85 -2.23 -2.74
N GLU A 39 23.81 -1.89 -3.49
CA GLU A 39 23.00 -2.86 -4.23
C GLU A 39 23.65 -3.20 -5.58
N LEU A 40 24.06 -4.46 -5.74
CA LEU A 40 24.76 -4.95 -6.94
C LEU A 40 23.93 -5.92 -7.79
N ILE A 41 22.66 -6.11 -7.45
CA ILE A 41 21.75 -6.98 -8.19
C ILE A 41 21.29 -6.24 -9.45
N ALA A 42 21.74 -6.70 -10.61
CA ALA A 42 21.55 -5.99 -11.89
C ALA A 42 20.09 -5.74 -12.31
N SER A 43 19.14 -6.52 -11.77
CA SER A 43 17.72 -6.40 -12.07
C SER A 43 16.93 -5.58 -11.04
N GLU A 44 17.53 -5.25 -9.89
CA GLU A 44 16.87 -4.44 -8.87
C GLU A 44 17.07 -2.95 -9.13
N ASN A 45 16.15 -2.14 -8.59
CA ASN A 45 16.18 -0.69 -8.78
C ASN A 45 15.44 0.03 -7.65
N ILE A 46 15.79 1.30 -7.41
CA ILE A 46 15.11 2.17 -6.46
C ILE A 46 14.16 3.08 -7.24
N VAL A 47 12.86 2.85 -7.08
CA VAL A 47 11.83 3.66 -7.74
C VAL A 47 11.72 5.06 -7.13
N SER A 48 11.16 6.01 -7.88
CA SER A 48 10.93 7.37 -7.39
C SER A 48 9.81 7.40 -6.34
N ARG A 49 9.82 8.44 -5.49
CA ARG A 49 8.74 8.68 -4.52
C ARG A 49 7.36 8.78 -5.18
N ALA A 50 7.27 9.38 -6.37
CA ALA A 50 6.01 9.50 -7.10
C ALA A 50 5.43 8.14 -7.50
N VAL A 51 6.28 7.15 -7.85
CA VAL A 51 5.84 5.79 -8.13
C VAL A 51 5.30 5.11 -6.87
N LEU A 52 5.97 5.28 -5.73
CA LEU A 52 5.51 4.73 -4.45
C LEU A 52 4.15 5.31 -4.03
N GLU A 53 3.94 6.62 -4.20
CA GLU A 53 2.66 7.28 -3.91
C GLU A 53 1.53 6.74 -4.78
N ALA A 54 1.77 6.49 -6.08
CA ALA A 54 0.77 5.95 -6.98
C ALA A 54 0.43 4.48 -6.67
N GLN A 55 1.43 3.66 -6.34
CA GLN A 55 1.28 2.23 -6.03
C GLN A 55 0.32 1.98 -4.86
N GLY A 56 0.38 2.82 -3.81
CA GLY A 56 -0.47 2.73 -2.62
C GLY A 56 -1.76 3.54 -2.69
N SER A 57 -2.21 3.94 -3.89
CA SER A 57 -3.36 4.83 -4.06
C SER A 57 -4.71 4.08 -4.08
N ILE A 58 -5.80 4.86 -4.09
CA ILE A 58 -7.18 4.36 -4.19
C ILE A 58 -7.46 3.52 -5.45
N MET A 59 -6.54 3.51 -6.43
CA MET A 59 -6.67 2.73 -7.66
C MET A 59 -6.75 1.22 -7.37
N THR A 60 -6.21 0.75 -6.24
CA THR A 60 -6.33 -0.65 -5.81
C THR A 60 -7.78 -1.12 -5.60
N ASN A 61 -8.71 -0.18 -5.38
CA ASN A 61 -10.11 -0.50 -5.15
C ASN A 61 -10.89 -0.73 -6.46
N LYS A 62 -10.32 -0.35 -7.61
CA LYS A 62 -11.05 -0.33 -8.87
C LYS A 62 -10.91 -1.64 -9.63
N TYR A 63 -12.05 -2.27 -9.91
CA TYR A 63 -12.15 -3.35 -10.88
C TYR A 63 -12.32 -2.78 -12.30
N ALA A 64 -11.46 -3.16 -13.24
CA ALA A 64 -11.41 -2.52 -14.57
C ALA A 64 -11.14 -3.51 -15.72
N GLU A 65 -11.79 -4.68 -15.74
CA GLU A 65 -11.64 -5.63 -16.85
C GLU A 65 -12.08 -5.06 -18.21
N GLY A 66 -11.38 -5.48 -19.26
CA GLY A 66 -11.56 -5.02 -20.64
C GLY A 66 -10.50 -3.99 -21.05
N TYR A 67 -10.81 -3.18 -22.06
CA TYR A 67 -9.93 -2.12 -22.56
C TYR A 67 -10.51 -0.73 -22.24
N PRO A 68 -9.71 0.35 -22.30
CA PRO A 68 -10.23 1.72 -22.25
C PRO A 68 -11.36 1.91 -23.29
N GLY A 69 -12.50 2.44 -22.85
CA GLY A 69 -13.71 2.59 -23.68
C GLY A 69 -14.48 1.29 -23.98
N LYS A 70 -13.99 0.13 -23.53
CA LYS A 70 -14.62 -1.20 -23.70
C LYS A 70 -14.48 -2.02 -22.42
N ARG A 71 -14.97 -1.48 -21.30
CA ARG A 71 -14.95 -2.16 -20.00
C ARG A 71 -16.19 -3.04 -19.83
N TYR A 72 -16.04 -4.15 -19.12
CA TYR A 72 -17.19 -5.00 -18.74
C TYR A 72 -17.98 -4.41 -17.57
N TYR A 73 -17.33 -3.60 -16.73
CA TYR A 73 -17.92 -2.97 -15.54
C TYR A 73 -17.82 -1.44 -15.62
N GLY A 74 -18.87 -0.75 -15.18
CA GLY A 74 -18.98 0.71 -15.21
C GLY A 74 -18.20 1.43 -14.10
N GLY A 75 -18.18 2.77 -14.20
CA GLY A 75 -17.34 3.68 -13.41
C GLY A 75 -15.90 3.71 -13.91
#